data_AF-A0A350M6S8-F1
#
_entry.id   AF-A0A350M6S8-F1
#
_cell.length_a   1.000
_cell.length_b   1.000
_cell.length_c   1.000
_cell.angle_alpha   90.00
_cell.angle_beta   90.00
_cell.angle_gamma   90.00
#
_symmetry.space_group_name_H-M   'P 1'
#
loop_
_entity.id
_entity.type
_entity.pdbx_description
1 polymer ?
#
loop_
_entity_poly.entity_id
_entity_poly.type
_entity_poly.pdbx_seq_one_letter_code
_entity_poly.pdbx_strand_id
1 'polypeptide(L)' 'MDKTKPIIWMIDRLGPGGAEQLMLNILKTFKEDGLNIRVCTFRIKRDNPISVELNRIGLPVDLVPV' A
#
# COMPACT_ATOMS: atom_id res chain seq x y z
N MET A 1 -13.70 -13.51 -6.51
CA MET A 1 -13.91 -12.63 -5.34
C MET A 1 -14.74 -11.44 -5.79
N ASP A 2 -15.67 -10.97 -4.97
CA ASP A 2 -16.40 -9.75 -5.29
C ASP A 2 -15.42 -8.56 -5.28
N LYS A 3 -15.10 -8.05 -6.47
CA LYS A 3 -14.05 -7.03 -6.66
C LYS A 3 -14.46 -5.66 -6.10
N THR A 4 -15.74 -5.46 -5.76
CA THR A 4 -16.19 -4.20 -5.15
C THR A 4 -15.90 -4.14 -3.65
N LYS A 5 -15.69 -5.28 -3.00
CA LYS A 5 -15.40 -5.32 -1.55
C LYS A 5 -14.02 -4.71 -1.28
N PRO A 6 -13.93 -3.76 -0.34
CA PRO A 6 -12.66 -3.16 0.00
C PRO A 6 -11.74 -4.17 0.70
N ILE A 7 -10.49 -4.22 0.26
CA ILE A 7 -9.41 -4.93 0.95
C ILE A 7 -8.51 -3.86 1.58
N ILE A 8 -8.38 -3.91 2.90
CA ILE A 8 -7.52 -2.99 3.65
C ILE A 8 -6.20 -3.69 3.93
N TRP A 9 -5.13 -3.18 3.34
CA TRP A 9 -3.77 -3.61 3.63
C TRP A 9 -3.18 -2.75 4.73
N MET A 10 -2.94 -3.32 5.91
CA MET A 10 -2.36 -2.60 7.03
C MET A 10 -0.88 -2.93 7.19
N ILE A 11 -0.05 -1.91 7.39
CA ILE A 11 1.38 -2.08 7.66
C ILE A 11 1.85 -1.10 8.74
N ASP A 12 2.63 -1.59 9.70
CA ASP A 12 3.09 -0.78 10.83
C ASP A 12 3.81 0.50 10.38
N ARG A 13 4.72 0.35 9.43
CA ARG A 13 5.53 1.42 8.88
C ARG A 13 5.79 1.20 7.41
N LEU A 14 5.89 2.28 6.66
CA LEU A 14 6.50 2.25 5.33
C LEU A 14 7.95 2.74 5.35
N GLY A 15 8.86 1.85 4.94
CA GLY A 15 10.27 2.15 4.69
C GLY A 15 10.84 1.31 3.53
N PRO A 16 12.17 1.34 3.30
CA PRO A 16 12.81 0.60 2.21
C PRO A 16 13.06 -0.89 2.54
N GLY A 17 12.30 -1.48 3.46
CA GLY A 17 12.48 -2.86 3.90
C GLY A 17 12.01 -3.88 2.86
N GLY A 18 12.40 -5.14 3.06
CA GLY A 18 12.03 -6.23 2.15
C GLY A 18 10.53 -6.52 2.12
N ALA A 19 9.84 -6.37 3.26
CA ALA A 19 8.39 -6.55 3.34
C ALA A 19 7.65 -5.50 2.49
N GLU A 20 8.11 -4.26 2.52
CA GLU A 20 7.52 -3.17 1.75
C GLU A 20 7.77 -3.31 0.24
N GLN A 21 8.95 -3.81 -0.15
CA GLN A 21 9.23 -4.13 -1.56
C GLN A 21 8.36 -5.28 -2.07
N LEU A 22 8.19 -6.34 -1.28
CA LEU A 22 7.30 -7.45 -1.64
C LEU A 22 5.84 -6.99 -1.71
N MET A 23 5.40 -6.20 -0.73
CA MET A 23 4.08 -5.60 -0.69
C MET A 23 3.79 -4.82 -1.97
N LEU A 24 4.74 -4.00 -2.45
CA LEU A 24 4.56 -3.22 -3.68
C LEU A 24 4.21 -4.11 -4.88
N ASN A 25 4.92 -5.24 -5.04
CA ASN A 25 4.67 -6.19 -6.13
C ASN A 25 3.31 -6.87 -6.01
N ILE A 26 2.93 -7.29 -4.79
CA ILE A 26 1.61 -7.91 -4.54
C ILE A 26 0.48 -6.93 -4.87
N LEU A 27 0.59 -5.71 -4.35
CA LEU A 27 -0.42 -4.67 -4.51
C LEU A 27 -0.57 -4.22 -5.97
N LYS A 28 0.53 -4.20 -6.73
CA LYS A 28 0.50 -3.93 -8.17
C LYS A 28 -0.33 -4.99 -8.91
N THR A 29 -0.05 -6.28 -8.69
CA THR A 29 -0.82 -7.37 -9.29
C THR A 29 -2.30 -7.30 -8.91
N PHE A 30 -2.59 -6.99 -7.65
CA PHE A 30 -3.98 -6.87 -7.22
C PHE A 30 -4.71 -5.68 -7.86
N LYS A 31 -4.01 -4.56 -8.04
CA LYS A 31 -4.56 -3.42 -8.77
C LYS A 31 -4.81 -3.74 -10.24
N GLU A 32 -3.90 -4.47 -10.89
CA GLU A 32 -4.06 -4.94 -12.27
C GLU A 32 -5.26 -5.90 -12.41
N ASP A 33 -5.55 -6.72 -11.39
CA ASP A 33 -6.78 -7.53 -11.31
C ASP A 33 -8.03 -6.69 -10.99
N GLY A 34 -7.90 -5.38 -10.76
CA GLY A 34 -9.04 -4.49 -10.50
C GLY A 34 -9.66 -4.67 -9.11
N LEU A 35 -8.88 -5.14 -8.14
CA LEU A 35 -9.32 -5.24 -6.74
C LEU A 35 -9.40 -3.85 -6.09
N ASN A 36 -10.48 -3.61 -5.34
CA ASN A 36 -10.68 -2.39 -4.55
C ASN A 36 -9.79 -2.40 -3.29
N ILE A 37 -8.56 -1.93 -3.40
CA ILE A 37 -7.57 -1.96 -2.29
C ILE A 37 -7.25 -0.58 -1.77
N ARG A 38 -7.05 -0.50 -0.44
CA ARG A 38 -6.48 0.64 0.24
C ARG A 38 -5.32 0.22 1.13
N VAL A 39 -4.29 1.06 1.22
CA VAL A 39 -3.12 0.83 2.06
C VAL A 39 -3.17 1.78 3.24
N CYS A 40 -3.10 1.25 4.45
CA CYS A 40 -3.05 2.02 5.69
C CYS A 40 -1.72 1.80 6.40
N THR A 41 -1.10 2.87 6.89
CA THR A 41 0.10 2.77 7.72
C THR A 41 -0.01 3.60 8.99
N PHE A 42 0.64 3.15 10.06
CA PHE A 42 0.69 3.93 11.30
C PHE A 42 1.79 4.98 11.28
N ARG A 43 2.86 4.77 10.49
CA ARG A 43 4.04 5.64 10.47
C ARG A 43 4.65 5.75 9.08
N ILE A 44 4.91 6.98 8.64
CA ILE A 44 5.66 7.27 7.42
C ILE A 44 7.05 7.78 7.82
N LYS A 45 8.11 7.17 7.28
CA LYS A 45 9.46 7.73 7.38
C LYS A 45 9.58 8.89 6.36
N ARG A 46 10.17 10.02 6.77
CA ARG A 46 10.55 11.10 5.84
C ARG A 46 11.43 10.48 4.73
N ASP A 47 11.16 10.83 3.48
CA ASP A 47 11.83 10.30 2.27
C ASP A 47 11.59 8.81 1.96
N ASN A 48 10.42 8.28 2.32
CA ASN A 48 10.07 6.89 2.01
C ASN A 48 9.74 6.66 0.52
N PRO A 49 10.61 5.94 -0.24
CA PRO A 49 10.39 5.71 -1.67
C PRO A 49 9.13 4.89 -1.94
N ILE A 50 8.73 3.99 -1.03
CA ILE A 50 7.58 3.11 -1.23
C ILE A 50 6.26 3.90 -1.30
N SER A 51 6.09 4.93 -0.47
CA SER A 51 4.89 5.77 -0.53
C SER A 51 4.76 6.54 -1.85
N VAL A 52 5.89 6.94 -2.44
CA VAL A 52 5.92 7.60 -3.75
C VAL A 52 5.53 6.60 -4.84
N GLU A 53 6.09 5.39 -4.81
CA GLU A 53 5.76 4.34 -5.76
C GLU A 53 4.30 3.89 -5.67
N LEU A 54 3.76 3.69 -4.46
CA LEU A 54 2.34 3.38 -4.25
C LEU A 54 1.43 4.46 -4.83
N ASN A 55 1.76 5.73 -4.61
CA ASN A 55 1.03 6.85 -5.22
C ASN A 55 1.15 6.85 -6.75
N ARG A 56 2.33 6.56 -7.32
CA ARG A 56 2.54 6.48 -8.78
C ARG A 56 1.69 5.38 -9.41
N ILE A 57 1.59 4.22 -8.77
CA ILE A 57 0.70 3.15 -9.24
C ILE A 57 -0.75 3.40 -8.83
N GLY A 58 -1.11 4.57 -8.29
CA GLY A 58 -2.47 4.98 -7.92
C GLY A 58 -3.11 4.14 -6.81
N LEU A 59 -2.31 3.74 -5.82
CA LEU A 59 -2.77 3.18 -4.55
C LEU A 59 -2.41 4.18 -3.46
N PRO A 60 -3.35 5.04 -3.03
CA PRO A 60 -3.07 6.01 -1.98
C PRO A 60 -2.78 5.29 -0.65
N VAL A 61 -1.88 5.88 0.13
CA VAL A 61 -1.57 5.44 1.48
C VAL A 61 -2.26 6.36 2.47
N ASP A 62 -3.15 5.78 3.28
CA ASP A 62 -3.81 6.46 4.39
C ASP A 62 -2.92 6.35 5.65
N LEU A 63 -2.56 7.48 6.25
CA LEU A 63 -1.88 7.51 7.54
C LEU A 63 -2.95 7.41 8.64
N VAL A 64 -2.88 6.35 9.44
CA VAL A 64 -3.77 6.12 10.59
C VAL A 64 -2.95 6.39 11.84
N PRO A 65 -2.95 7.62 12.40
CA PRO A 65 -2.23 7.90 13.63
C PRO A 65 -2.86 7.09 14.78
N VAL A 66 -2.02 6.36 15.51
CA VAL A 66 -2.33 5.66 16.76
C VAL A 66 -1.50 6.22 17.90
#